data_AF-A0A841WG90-F1
#
_entry.id   AF-A0A841WG90-F1
#
_cell.length_a   1.000
_cell.length_b   1.000
_cell.length_c   1.000
_cell.angle_alpha   90.00
_cell.angle_beta   90.00
_cell.angle_gamma   90.00
#
_symmetry.space_group_name_H-M   'P 1'
#
loop_
_entity.id
_entity.type
_entity.pdbx_description
1 polymer ?
#
loop_
_entity_poly.entity_id
_entity_poly.type
_entity_poly.pdbx_seq_one_letter_code
_entity_poly.pdbx_strand_id
1 'polypeptide(L)'
;MADTSQAIAKLDNDEKGTCIVRTLGGNQEMLCVNESGLYSLVLTSRKPQAKRFKKWLTSITLILPKTKKSISLVFSSKIECNSENSYL
;
A
#
# COMPACT_ATOMS: atom_id res chain seq x y z
N MET A 1 -3.84 -5.92 20.93
CA MET A 1 -4.08 -4.73 20.07
C MET A 1 -3.45 -4.99 18.71
N ALA A 2 -4.09 -4.58 17.62
CA ALA A 2 -3.52 -4.68 16.27
C ALA A 2 -2.66 -3.44 16.03
N ASP A 3 -1.35 -3.57 16.20
CA ASP A 3 -0.39 -2.50 16.05
C ASP A 3 0.01 -2.34 14.58
N THR A 4 -0.09 -1.10 14.07
CA THR A 4 0.33 -0.73 12.71
C THR A 4 1.82 -1.02 12.51
N SER A 5 2.64 -0.81 13.54
CA SER A 5 4.08 -1.07 13.50
C SER A 5 4.40 -2.55 13.26
N GLN A 6 3.62 -3.44 13.88
CA GLN A 6 3.76 -4.90 13.72
C GLN A 6 3.29 -5.39 12.34
N ALA A 7 2.36 -4.68 11.71
CA ALA A 7 1.94 -5.00 10.35
C ALA A 7 3.01 -4.58 9.33
N ILE A 8 3.62 -3.42 9.53
CA ILE A 8 4.66 -2.86 8.64
C ILE A 8 5.99 -3.61 8.79
N ALA A 9 6.30 -4.13 9.97
CA ALA A 9 7.49 -4.95 10.20
C ALA A 9 7.51 -6.24 9.36
N LYS A 10 6.34 -6.71 8.90
CA LYS A 10 6.21 -7.93 8.08
C LYS A 10 6.35 -7.67 6.58
N LEU A 11 6.38 -6.40 6.17
CA LEU A 11 6.58 -6.01 4.78
C LEU A 11 8.07 -5.93 4.48
N ASP A 12 8.42 -6.26 3.24
CA ASP A 12 9.77 -6.11 2.73
C ASP A 12 10.15 -4.62 2.62
N ASN A 13 11.46 -4.34 2.49
CA ASN A 13 11.97 -2.96 2.54
C ASN A 13 11.60 -2.12 1.31
N ASP A 14 11.30 -2.75 0.19
CA ASP A 14 10.83 -2.11 -1.04
C ASP A 14 9.32 -1.80 -1.02
N GLU A 15 8.57 -2.42 -0.10
CA GLU A 15 7.11 -2.28 0.02
C GLU A 15 6.66 -1.17 0.98
N LYS A 16 7.60 -0.62 1.77
CA LYS A 16 7.34 0.36 2.84
C LYS A 16 8.33 1.51 2.77
N GLY A 17 7.89 2.68 3.24
CA GLY A 17 8.72 3.87 3.37
C GLY A 17 8.08 4.92 4.26
N THR A 18 8.70 6.09 4.32
CA THR A 18 8.16 7.26 5.03
C THR A 18 7.93 8.37 4.02
N CYS A 19 6.75 8.99 4.07
CA CYS A 19 6.44 10.16 3.25
C CYS A 19 6.07 11.36 4.12
N ILE A 20 6.55 12.54 3.72
CA ILE A 20 6.25 13.80 4.39
C ILE A 20 4.91 14.30 3.86
N VAL A 21 3.92 14.39 4.73
CA VAL A 21 2.59 14.89 4.40
C VAL A 21 2.37 16.22 5.10
N ARG A 22 1.96 17.22 4.35
CA ARG A 22 1.64 18.55 4.88
C ARG A 22 0.25 18.50 5.50
N THR A 23 0.17 18.66 6.81
CA THR A 23 -1.10 18.77 7.55
C THR A 23 -1.23 20.18 8.14
N LEU A 24 -2.36 20.47 8.77
CA LEU A 24 -2.58 21.76 9.46
C LEU A 24 -1.56 22.00 10.59
N GLY A 25 -0.93 20.94 11.11
CA GLY A 25 0.14 21.01 12.11
C GLY A 25 1.56 21.11 11.52
N GLY A 26 1.69 21.31 10.21
CA GLY A 26 2.97 21.34 9.51
C GLY A 26 3.31 20.04 8.79
N ASN A 27 4.58 19.88 8.46
CA ASN A 27 5.07 18.69 7.76
C ASN A 27 5.17 17.52 8.76
N GLN A 28 4.45 16.43 8.49
CA GLN A 28 4.45 15.23 9.32
C GLN A 28 4.99 14.03 8.54
N GLU A 29 5.93 13.31 9.12
CA GLU A 29 6.42 12.04 8.59
C GLU A 29 5.42 10.93 8.91
N MET A 30 4.89 10.28 7.87
CA MET A 30 3.96 9.16 8.01
C MET A 30 4.48 7.93 7.26
N LEU A 31 4.08 6.76 7.74
CA LEU A 31 4.42 5.50 7.09
C LEU A 31 3.55 5.30 5.85
N CYS A 32 4.20 5.02 4.73
CA CYS A 32 3.59 4.92 3.42
C CYS A 32 3.99 3.58 2.80
N VAL A 33 3.04 2.91 2.16
CA VAL A 33 3.23 1.59 1.53
C VAL A 33 2.89 1.69 0.06
N ASN A 34 3.60 0.93 -0.76
CA ASN A 34 3.32 0.85 -2.19
C ASN A 34 2.13 -0.11 -2.46
N GLU A 35 1.81 -0.31 -3.74
CA GLU A 35 0.71 -1.20 -4.14
C GLU A 35 0.94 -2.66 -3.72
N SER A 36 2.16 -3.18 -3.87
CA SER A 36 2.47 -4.57 -3.50
C SER A 36 2.34 -4.78 -1.99
N GLY A 37 2.87 -3.85 -1.19
CA GLY A 37 2.74 -3.83 0.26
C GLY A 37 1.29 -3.72 0.73
N LEU A 38 0.45 -2.94 0.04
CA LEU A 38 -0.99 -2.89 0.30
C LEU A 38 -1.64 -4.27 0.11
N TYR A 39 -1.34 -4.97 -0.99
CA TYR A 39 -1.86 -6.31 -1.21
C TYR A 39 -1.36 -7.30 -0.15
N SER A 40 -0.07 -7.27 0.18
CA SER A 40 0.53 -8.08 1.24
C SER A 40 -0.19 -7.88 2.59
N LEU A 41 -0.48 -6.64 2.97
CA LEU A 41 -1.24 -6.31 4.19
C LEU A 41 -2.67 -6.87 4.16
N VAL A 42 -3.36 -6.70 3.03
CA VAL A 42 -4.76 -7.15 2.91
C VAL A 42 -4.85 -8.68 2.90
N LEU A 43 -3.89 -9.36 2.27
CA LEU A 43 -3.83 -10.81 2.24
C LEU A 43 -3.44 -11.42 3.60
N THR A 44 -2.57 -10.78 4.38
CA THR A 44 -2.20 -11.27 5.72
C THR A 44 -3.16 -10.84 6.83
N SER A 45 -4.04 -9.86 6.57
CA SER A 45 -4.96 -9.33 7.55
C SER A 45 -5.97 -10.37 8.05
N ARG A 46 -6.17 -10.40 9.38
CA ARG A 46 -7.15 -11.25 10.07
C ARG A 46 -8.53 -10.57 10.23
N LYS A 47 -8.68 -9.31 9.81
CA LYS A 47 -9.93 -8.54 9.96
C LYS A 47 -11.04 -9.11 9.07
N PRO A 48 -12.31 -9.15 9.54
CA PRO A 48 -13.42 -9.69 8.76
C PRO A 48 -13.68 -8.92 7.46
N GLN A 49 -13.40 -7.61 7.44
CA GLN A 49 -13.49 -6.78 6.23
C GLN A 49 -12.48 -7.23 5.16
N ALA A 50 -11.24 -7.52 5.57
CA ALA A 50 -10.19 -8.01 4.67
C ALA A 50 -10.53 -9.40 4.10
N LYS A 51 -11.24 -10.26 4.85
CA LYS A 51 -11.73 -11.55 4.34
C LYS A 51 -12.70 -11.38 3.17
N ARG A 52 -13.60 -10.39 3.23
CA ARG A 52 -14.53 -10.09 2.13
C ARG A 52 -13.78 -9.60 0.90
N PHE A 53 -12.85 -8.67 1.09
CA PHE A 53 -12.02 -8.15 0.00
C PHE A 53 -11.13 -9.24 -0.62
N LYS A 54 -10.50 -10.10 0.19
CA LYS A 54 -9.72 -11.25 -0.30
C LYS A 54 -10.58 -12.18 -1.17
N LYS A 55 -11.78 -12.55 -0.71
CA LYS A 55 -12.70 -13.38 -1.49
C LYS A 55 -13.11 -12.71 -2.81
N TRP A 56 -13.39 -11.41 -2.77
CA TRP A 56 -13.70 -10.63 -3.96
C TRP A 56 -12.52 -10.57 -4.93
N LEU A 57 -11.31 -10.28 -4.44
CA LEU A 57 -10.10 -10.23 -5.25
C LEU A 57 -9.83 -11.58 -5.92
N THR A 58 -9.88 -12.69 -5.18
CA THR A 58 -9.72 -14.03 -5.75
C THR A 58 -10.83 -14.37 -6.73
N SER A 59 -12.08 -13.96 -6.46
CA SER A 59 -13.17 -14.18 -7.41
C SER A 59 -12.95 -13.41 -8.72
N ILE A 60 -12.41 -12.20 -8.68
CA ILE A 60 -12.08 -11.41 -9.87
C ILE A 60 -10.89 -12.00 -10.61
N THR A 61 -9.78 -12.26 -9.92
CA THR A 61 -8.55 -12.77 -10.53
C THR A 61 -8.75 -14.18 -11.12
N LEU A 62 -9.61 -15.01 -10.52
CA LEU A 62 -9.91 -16.35 -11.01
C LEU A 62 -10.88 -16.35 -12.22
N ILE A 63 -11.78 -15.37 -12.32
CA ILE A 63 -12.75 -15.26 -13.43
C ILE A 63 -12.14 -14.62 -14.69
N LEU A 64 -11.06 -13.86 -14.57
CA LEU A 64 -10.46 -13.17 -15.71
C LEU A 64 -9.43 -14.10 -16.41
N PRO A 65 -9.72 -14.62 -17.61
CA PRO A 65 -8.76 -15.44 -18.34
C PRO A 65 -7.62 -14.53 -18.82
N LYS A 66 -6.45 -14.64 -18.19
CA LYS A 66 -5.17 -14.11 -18.72
C LYS A 66 -5.26 -12.68 -19.28
N THR A 67 -5.89 -11.74 -18.59
CA THR A 67 -5.77 -10.34 -19.01
C THR A 67 -4.41 -9.81 -18.57
N LYS A 68 -3.43 -9.91 -19.49
CA LYS A 68 -2.38 -8.90 -19.67
C LYS A 68 -3.01 -7.57 -20.09
N LYS A 69 -3.90 -7.06 -19.26
CA LYS A 69 -4.30 -5.66 -19.25
C LYS A 69 -4.03 -5.30 -17.82
N SER A 70 -2.92 -4.61 -17.61
CA SER A 70 -2.68 -3.83 -16.42
C SER A 70 -4.04 -3.29 -16.00
N ILE A 71 -4.58 -3.80 -14.90
CA ILE A 71 -5.71 -3.15 -14.28
C ILE A 71 -5.07 -1.87 -13.76
N SER A 72 -4.97 -0.86 -14.63
CA SER A 72 -4.58 0.47 -14.26
C SER A 72 -5.79 0.99 -13.50
N LEU A 73 -5.92 0.58 -12.24
CA LEU A 73 -6.41 1.51 -11.26
C LEU A 73 -5.33 2.58 -11.23
N VAL A 74 -5.43 3.52 -12.17
CA VAL A 74 -4.74 4.80 -12.09
C VAL A 74 -5.38 5.48 -10.89
N PHE A 75 -4.95 5.06 -9.70
CA PHE A 75 -4.96 5.95 -8.57
C PHE A 75 -3.85 6.94 -8.92
N SER A 76 -4.23 7.98 -9.67
CA SER A 76 -3.37 9.13 -9.94
C SER A 76 -3.20 9.89 -8.64
N SER A 77 -2.51 9.26 -7.69
CA SER A 77 -1.70 9.96 -6.72
C SER A 77 -0.31 9.85 -7.29
N LYS A 78 0.07 10.87 -8.06
CA LYS A 78 1.46 11.24 -8.17
C LYS A 78 1.96 11.38 -6.72
N ILE A 79 2.54 10.33 -6.15
CA ILE A 79 3.37 10.48 -4.96
C ILE A 79 4.70 10.99 -5.54
N GLU A 80 4.72 12.28 -5.87
CA GLU A 80 5.96 13.04 -5.84
C GLU A 80 6.33 13.14 -4.36
N CYS A 81 7.01 12.11 -3.85
CA CYS A 81 7.98 12.36 -2.80
C CYS A 81 9.13 13.08 -3.49
N ASN A 82 9.22 14.40 -3.29
CA ASN A 82 10.41 15.16 -3.65
C ASN A 82 11.60 14.59 -2.87
N SER A 83 12.25 13.59 -3.46
CA SER A 83 13.67 13.32 -3.24
C SER A 83 14.44 14.25 -4.16
N GLU A 84 14.42 15.56 -3.88
CA GLU A 84 15.48 16.44 -4.37
C GLU A 84 16.47 16.63 -3.22
N ASN A 85 17.58 15.90 -3.33
CA ASN A 85 18.91 16.16 -2.80
C ASN A 85 19.06 16.66 -1.35
N SER A 86 19.51 15.75 -0.49
CA SER A 86 20.41 16.10 0.61
C SER A 86 21.63 15.19 0.62
N TYR A 87 22.41 15.21 -0.46
CA TYR A 87 23.85 14.95 -0.42
C TYR A 87 24.52 15.78 -1.53
N LEU A 88 25.25 16.82 -1.08
CA LEU A 88 25.94 17.91 -1.80
C LEU A 88 25.07 19.11 -2.21
#